data_AF-A0A2N5VMV5-F1
#
_entry.id   AF-A0A2N5VMV5-F1
#
_cell.length_a   1.000
_cell.length_b   1.000
_cell.length_c   1.000
_cell.angle_alpha   90.00
_cell.angle_beta   90.00
_cell.angle_gamma   90.00
#
_symmetry.space_group_name_H-M   'P 1'
#
loop_
_entity.id
_entity.type
_entity.pdbx_description
1 polymer ?
#
loop_
_entity_poly.entity_id
_entity_poly.type
_entity_poly.pdbx_seq_one_letter_code
_entity_poly.pdbx_strand_id
1 'polypeptide(L)'
;MLQKKMSLMNINNFEALLDQPDTFPDPETAPKKKKRSGGHKDHDETPEELVEQVAAVLVQEFTNFFFDKYGEAVSFLPKEHFTEFNARAIGSRLHGIQDSNEIQDLIGGETIKGEPEMLHSCVVNFQKGKQFTHYIEERDKYNWDIQDKLQENLNKKQTAAKQKKRLADDVEARKRKRAEDKVAKNEREAREKEAKRQKWIIDSAYLEEQKAFHRAQAAQSTVPGPSK
;
A
#
# COMPACT_ATOMS: atom_id res chain seq x y z
N MET A 1 -39.36 9.84 3.80
CA MET A 1 -38.07 10.45 3.38
C MET A 1 -37.07 10.54 4.53
N LEU A 2 -37.47 11.02 5.71
CA LEU A 2 -36.62 11.11 6.92
C LEU A 2 -36.01 9.77 7.37
N GLN A 3 -36.79 8.68 7.38
CA GLN A 3 -36.30 7.35 7.83
C GLN A 3 -35.10 6.83 7.03
N LYS A 4 -35.02 7.10 5.72
CA LYS A 4 -33.87 6.67 4.90
C LYS A 4 -32.61 7.46 5.28
N LYS A 5 -32.77 8.75 5.57
CA LYS A 5 -31.68 9.70 5.86
C LYS A 5 -31.16 9.66 7.30
N MET A 6 -31.86 8.98 8.22
CA MET A 6 -31.36 8.72 9.58
C MET A 6 -30.01 7.98 9.61
N SER A 7 -29.67 7.22 8.56
CA SER A 7 -28.37 6.57 8.42
C SER A 7 -27.18 7.53 8.25
N LEU A 8 -27.44 8.79 7.88
CA LEU A 8 -26.46 9.86 7.70
C LEU A 8 -26.38 10.81 8.90
N MET A 9 -27.22 10.57 9.91
CA MET A 9 -27.35 11.39 11.11
C MET A 9 -26.13 11.20 12.03
N ASN A 10 -25.61 12.31 12.55
CA ASN A 10 -24.57 12.39 13.56
C ASN A 10 -24.87 13.57 14.50
N ILE A 11 -24.11 13.68 15.58
CA ILE A 11 -24.36 14.66 16.65
C ILE A 11 -24.35 16.10 16.12
N ASN A 12 -23.56 16.39 15.08
CA ASN A 12 -23.38 17.73 14.54
C ASN A 12 -24.41 18.10 13.47
N ASN A 13 -25.23 17.15 13.00
CA ASN A 13 -26.22 17.40 11.95
C ASN A 13 -27.64 16.95 12.34
N PHE A 14 -27.86 16.55 13.60
CA PHE A 14 -29.13 16.04 14.11
C PHE A 14 -30.28 17.04 13.95
N GLU A 15 -30.13 18.25 14.49
CA GLU A 15 -31.18 19.28 14.40
C GLU A 15 -31.46 19.69 12.96
N ALA A 16 -30.40 19.94 12.18
CA ALA A 16 -30.53 20.31 10.78
C ALA A 16 -31.25 19.24 9.94
N LEU A 17 -31.06 17.95 10.24
CA LEU A 17 -31.68 16.83 9.53
C LEU A 17 -33.16 16.64 9.90
N LEU A 18 -33.57 17.04 11.12
CA LEU A 18 -34.98 17.06 11.52
C LEU A 18 -35.72 18.24 10.90
N ASP A 19 -35.10 19.42 10.88
CA ASP A 19 -35.72 20.65 10.36
C ASP A 19 -35.79 20.67 8.83
N GLN A 20 -34.73 20.19 8.16
CA GLN A 20 -34.63 20.22 6.70
C GLN A 20 -34.08 18.88 6.17
N PRO A 21 -34.91 17.82 6.13
CA PRO A 21 -34.45 16.51 5.67
C PRO A 21 -34.08 16.49 4.19
N ASP A 22 -34.62 17.37 3.36
CA ASP A 22 -34.47 17.33 1.90
C ASP A 22 -33.15 17.89 1.39
N THR A 23 -32.47 18.73 2.18
CA THR A 23 -31.13 19.27 1.88
C THR A 23 -30.01 18.26 2.03
N PHE A 24 -30.26 17.11 2.66
CA PHE A 24 -29.27 16.05 2.83
C PHE A 24 -29.23 15.09 1.64
N PRO A 25 -28.03 14.67 1.18
CA PRO A 25 -27.87 13.76 0.05
C PRO A 25 -28.50 12.40 0.32
N ASP A 26 -28.92 11.71 -0.75
CA ASP A 26 -29.53 10.37 -0.62
C ASP A 26 -28.46 9.34 -0.20
N PRO A 27 -28.68 8.56 0.89
CA PRO A 27 -27.73 7.56 1.38
C PRO A 27 -27.26 6.53 0.34
N GLU A 28 -28.02 6.29 -0.74
CA GLU A 28 -27.59 5.40 -1.84
C GLU A 28 -26.42 5.98 -2.66
N THR A 29 -26.24 7.29 -2.64
CA THR A 29 -25.14 7.99 -3.32
C THR A 29 -23.94 8.28 -2.41
N ALA A 30 -24.09 8.07 -1.09
CA ALA A 30 -23.03 8.31 -0.13
C ALA A 30 -21.94 7.22 -0.24
N PRO A 31 -20.65 7.58 -0.21
CA PRO A 31 -19.57 6.61 -0.22
C PRO A 31 -19.71 5.67 0.99
N LYS A 32 -19.90 4.37 0.72
CA LYS A 32 -19.98 3.33 1.76
C LYS A 32 -18.78 3.46 2.69
N LYS A 33 -19.03 3.79 3.96
CA LYS A 33 -17.99 3.85 4.99
C LYS A 33 -17.23 2.52 4.96
N LYS A 34 -15.92 2.58 4.72
CA LYS A 34 -15.05 1.41 4.80
C LYS A 34 -15.28 0.75 6.16
N LYS A 35 -15.55 -0.56 6.16
CA LYS A 35 -15.61 -1.35 7.40
C LYS A 35 -14.29 -1.10 8.13
N ARG A 36 -14.37 -0.57 9.35
CA ARG A 36 -13.20 -0.48 10.23
C ARG A 36 -12.73 -1.92 10.43
N SER A 37 -11.51 -2.22 9.97
CA SER A 37 -10.84 -3.47 10.31
C SER A 37 -10.86 -3.61 11.82
N GLY A 38 -11.19 -4.81 12.31
CA GLY A 38 -11.23 -5.12 13.74
C GLY A 38 -9.97 -4.60 14.43
N GLY A 39 -10.17 -4.00 15.60
CA GLY A 39 -9.08 -3.41 16.38
C GLY A 39 -7.95 -4.42 16.54
N HIS A 40 -6.80 -4.11 15.97
CA HIS A 40 -5.57 -4.70 16.46
C HIS A 40 -5.40 -4.18 17.89
N LYS A 41 -5.11 -5.08 18.83
CA LYS A 41 -4.55 -4.65 20.11
C LYS A 41 -3.24 -3.95 19.78
N ASP A 42 -3.08 -2.71 20.24
CA ASP A 42 -1.79 -2.03 20.16
C ASP A 42 -0.83 -2.83 21.04
N HIS A 43 0.10 -3.55 20.41
CA HIS A 43 1.18 -4.27 21.11
C HIS A 43 2.31 -3.32 21.54
N ASP A 44 2.14 -2.01 21.31
CA ASP A 44 3.10 -0.98 21.68
C ASP A 44 2.95 -0.54 23.15
N GLU A 45 1.79 -0.83 23.76
CA GLU A 45 1.55 -0.53 25.17
C GLU A 45 2.21 -1.57 26.08
N THR A 46 2.80 -1.08 27.17
CA THR A 46 3.33 -1.95 28.23
C THR A 46 2.16 -2.70 28.88
N PRO A 47 2.23 -4.04 29.06
CA PRO A 47 1.15 -4.82 29.64
C PRO A 47 0.79 -4.29 31.03
N GLU A 48 -0.51 -4.15 31.31
CA GLU A 48 -1.01 -3.61 32.58
C GLU A 48 -0.42 -4.33 33.80
N GLU A 49 -0.30 -5.66 33.74
CA GLU A 49 0.31 -6.46 34.81
C GLU A 49 1.76 -6.05 35.10
N LEU A 50 2.51 -5.69 34.06
CA LEU A 50 3.89 -5.25 34.18
C LEU A 50 3.97 -3.82 34.72
N VAL A 51 3.03 -2.96 34.31
CA VAL A 51 2.89 -1.60 34.85
C VAL A 51 2.59 -1.64 36.35
N GLU A 52 1.65 -2.49 36.79
CA GLU A 52 1.30 -2.66 38.20
C GLU A 52 2.48 -3.17 39.03
N GLN A 53 3.23 -4.16 38.52
CA GLN A 53 4.42 -4.68 39.19
C GLN A 53 5.50 -3.60 39.39
N VAL A 54 5.80 -2.84 38.33
CA VAL A 54 6.76 -1.74 38.42
C VAL A 54 6.27 -0.67 39.37
N ALA A 55 5.00 -0.28 39.28
CA ALA A 55 4.44 0.76 40.13
C ALA A 55 4.55 0.40 41.61
N ALA A 56 4.23 -0.85 41.99
CA ALA A 56 4.37 -1.34 43.35
C ALA A 56 5.82 -1.27 43.86
N VAL A 57 6.79 -1.68 43.03
CA VAL A 57 8.21 -1.61 43.37
C VAL A 57 8.66 -0.17 43.55
N LEU A 58 8.32 0.73 42.62
CA LEU A 58 8.73 2.14 42.68
C LEU A 58 8.17 2.84 43.93
N VAL A 59 6.90 2.60 44.28
CA VAL A 59 6.29 3.18 45.49
C VAL A 59 7.00 2.68 46.75
N GLN A 60 7.33 1.39 46.81
CA GLN A 60 8.03 0.80 47.95
C GLN A 60 9.46 1.36 48.09
N GLU A 61 10.22 1.42 46.99
CA GLU A 61 11.59 1.94 46.99
C GLU A 61 11.62 3.43 47.31
N PHE A 62 10.67 4.21 46.79
CA PHE A 62 10.53 5.60 47.16
C PHE A 62 10.20 5.77 48.65
N THR A 63 9.31 4.94 49.19
CA THR A 63 8.98 4.98 50.62
C THR A 63 10.21 4.72 51.49
N ASN A 64 11.04 3.75 51.12
CA ASN A 64 12.30 3.47 51.81
C ASN A 64 13.27 4.65 51.71
N PHE A 65 13.49 5.17 50.49
CA PHE A 65 14.35 6.33 50.24
C PHE A 65 13.90 7.57 51.05
N PHE A 66 12.59 7.79 51.13
CA PHE A 66 12.03 8.91 51.86
C PHE A 66 12.31 8.80 53.36
N PHE A 67 12.07 7.63 53.96
CA PHE A 67 12.35 7.40 55.37
C PHE A 67 13.85 7.40 55.69
N ASP A 68 14.69 6.91 54.78
CA ASP A 68 16.15 7.00 54.93
C ASP A 68 16.64 8.45 54.95
N LYS A 69 15.99 9.32 54.17
CA LYS A 69 16.37 10.73 54.04
C LYS A 69 15.84 11.63 55.15
N TYR A 70 14.62 11.39 55.60
CA TYR A 70 13.90 12.28 56.53
C TYR A 70 13.58 11.67 57.89
N GLY A 71 13.71 10.35 58.04
CA GLY A 71 13.29 9.62 59.24
C GLY A 71 11.77 9.44 59.32
N GLU A 72 11.31 8.76 60.36
CA GLU A 72 9.90 8.37 60.55
C GLU A 72 9.02 9.51 61.11
N ALA A 73 9.63 10.50 61.76
CA ALA A 73 8.94 11.59 62.46
C ALA A 73 8.87 12.88 61.62
N VAL A 74 8.29 12.80 60.42
CA VAL A 74 8.04 13.96 59.55
C VAL A 74 6.55 14.29 59.42
N SER A 75 6.26 15.58 59.17
CA SER A 75 4.89 16.11 59.09
C SER A 75 4.16 15.77 57.79
N PHE A 76 4.85 15.17 56.81
CA PHE A 76 4.34 14.83 55.49
C PHE A 76 4.70 13.37 55.17
N LEU A 77 3.85 12.71 54.39
CA LEU A 77 3.97 11.29 54.08
C LEU A 77 4.62 11.06 52.70
N PRO A 78 5.34 9.95 52.49
CA PRO A 78 5.93 9.62 51.19
C PRO A 78 4.90 9.68 50.04
N LYS A 79 3.70 9.15 50.28
CA LYS A 79 2.59 9.14 49.31
C LYS A 79 2.10 10.53 48.86
N GLU A 80 2.45 11.59 49.60
CA GLU A 80 2.11 12.97 49.24
C GLU A 80 3.08 13.54 48.20
N HIS A 81 4.27 12.96 48.07
CA HIS A 81 5.28 13.34 47.08
C HIS A 81 5.28 12.40 45.87
N PHE A 82 5.20 11.09 46.10
CA PHE A 82 5.21 10.10 45.04
C PHE A 82 4.02 9.17 45.18
N THR A 83 3.07 9.32 44.27
CA THR A 83 1.82 8.54 44.27
C THR A 83 1.91 7.32 43.38
N GLU A 84 0.98 6.39 43.55
CA GLU A 84 0.78 5.27 42.61
C GLU A 84 0.54 5.77 41.17
N PHE A 85 -0.11 6.92 41.01
CA PHE A 85 -0.30 7.53 39.68
C PHE A 85 1.03 7.88 39.02
N ASN A 86 1.96 8.48 39.76
CA ASN A 86 3.30 8.81 39.27
C ASN A 86 4.07 7.52 38.91
N ALA A 87 3.98 6.50 39.77
CA ALA A 87 4.63 5.22 39.56
C ALA A 87 4.09 4.48 38.31
N ARG A 88 2.77 4.53 38.09
CA ARG A 88 2.12 3.97 36.88
C ARG A 88 2.51 4.76 35.63
N ALA A 89 2.65 6.09 35.70
CA ALA A 89 3.11 6.89 34.57
C ALA A 89 4.52 6.47 34.10
N ILE A 90 5.41 6.18 35.05
CA ILE A 90 6.74 5.60 34.78
C ILE A 90 6.61 4.20 34.19
N GLY A 91 5.80 3.32 34.81
CA GLY A 91 5.58 1.95 34.34
C GLY A 91 5.03 1.86 32.91
N SER A 92 4.10 2.74 32.53
CA SER A 92 3.54 2.77 31.18
C SER A 92 4.59 3.07 30.10
N ARG A 93 5.63 3.83 30.46
CA ARG A 93 6.74 4.22 29.56
C ARG A 93 8.04 3.48 29.87
N LEU A 94 7.97 2.37 30.60
CA LEU A 94 9.14 1.64 31.08
C LEU A 94 10.18 1.32 30.01
N HIS A 95 9.77 1.00 28.79
CA HIS A 95 10.69 0.70 27.70
C HIS A 95 11.40 1.93 27.10
N GLY A 96 10.81 3.11 27.25
CA GLY A 96 11.29 4.34 26.64
C GLY A 96 12.22 5.16 27.53
N ILE A 97 12.27 4.85 28.83
CA ILE A 97 13.02 5.63 29.81
C ILE A 97 14.53 5.39 29.66
N GLN A 98 15.27 6.44 29.30
CA GLN A 98 16.73 6.40 29.12
C GLN A 98 17.48 7.04 30.28
N ASP A 99 16.95 8.11 30.87
CA ASP A 99 17.62 8.87 31.91
C ASP A 99 16.68 9.32 33.05
N SER A 100 17.27 9.91 34.09
CA SER A 100 16.54 10.42 35.25
C SER A 100 15.75 11.71 34.97
N ASN A 101 16.11 12.47 33.92
CA ASN A 101 15.36 13.68 33.55
C ASN A 101 14.00 13.31 32.98
N GLU A 102 13.94 12.24 32.18
CA GLU A 102 12.67 11.71 31.67
C GLU A 102 11.75 11.26 32.82
N ILE A 103 12.31 10.71 33.91
CA ILE A 103 11.52 10.39 35.10
C ILE A 103 10.97 11.66 35.76
N GLN A 104 11.80 12.69 35.89
CA GLN A 104 11.36 13.98 36.42
C GLN A 104 10.24 14.59 35.56
N ASP A 105 10.33 14.49 34.24
CA ASP A 105 9.29 14.96 33.32
C ASP A 105 7.98 14.14 33.43
N LEU A 106 8.09 12.84 33.71
CA LEU A 106 6.93 11.95 33.88
C LEU A 106 6.19 12.16 35.19
N ILE A 107 6.92 12.41 36.28
CA ILE A 107 6.34 12.73 37.59
C ILE A 107 5.78 14.15 37.56
N GLY A 108 6.55 15.08 36.97
CA GLY A 108 6.28 16.50 37.03
C GLY A 108 6.42 17.08 38.44
N GLY A 109 6.18 18.38 38.57
CA GLY A 109 6.17 19.04 39.88
C GLY A 109 7.54 19.15 40.55
N GLU A 110 7.52 19.35 41.88
CA GLU A 110 8.73 19.48 42.69
C GLU A 110 9.21 18.10 43.15
N THR A 111 10.43 17.74 42.78
CA THR A 111 11.06 16.46 43.13
C THR A 111 12.05 16.62 44.28
N ILE A 112 12.18 15.56 45.07
CA ILE A 112 13.16 15.50 46.14
C ILE A 112 14.55 15.28 45.53
N LYS A 113 15.58 16.00 45.99
CA LYS A 113 16.96 15.79 45.50
C LYS A 113 17.38 14.32 45.61
N GLY A 114 17.75 13.68 44.49
CA GLY A 114 18.12 12.26 44.45
C GLY A 114 16.98 11.30 44.14
N GLU A 115 15.72 11.76 44.13
CA GLU A 115 14.55 10.95 43.78
C GLU A 115 14.59 10.48 42.32
N PRO A 116 14.83 11.35 41.31
CA PRO A 116 14.85 10.91 39.91
C PRO A 116 15.93 9.87 39.63
N GLU A 117 17.11 10.00 40.24
CA GLU A 117 18.22 9.05 40.08
C GLU A 117 17.93 7.70 40.76
N MET A 118 17.28 7.72 41.93
CA MET A 118 16.86 6.51 42.64
C MET A 118 15.79 5.76 41.85
N LEU A 119 14.76 6.46 41.37
CA LEU A 119 13.70 5.88 40.55
C LEU A 119 14.24 5.35 39.22
N HIS A 120 15.20 6.05 38.60
CA HIS A 120 15.85 5.58 37.37
C HIS A 120 16.64 4.31 37.61
N SER A 121 17.36 4.22 38.73
CA SER A 121 18.07 3.00 39.12
C SER A 121 17.11 1.82 39.29
N CYS A 122 15.93 2.04 39.87
CA CYS A 122 14.89 1.03 40.00
C CYS A 122 14.36 0.58 38.64
N VAL A 123 14.08 1.52 37.73
CA VAL A 123 13.65 1.23 36.36
C VAL A 123 14.70 0.41 35.61
N VAL A 124 15.97 0.80 35.65
CA VAL A 124 17.08 0.09 34.99
C VAL A 124 17.23 -1.33 35.55
N ASN A 125 17.06 -1.52 36.86
CA ASN A 125 17.11 -2.85 37.47
C ASN A 125 15.93 -3.72 37.02
N PHE A 126 14.73 -3.14 36.93
CA PHE A 126 13.56 -3.85 36.42
C PHE A 126 13.70 -4.22 34.93
N GLN A 127 14.25 -3.32 34.12
CA GLN A 127 14.53 -3.57 32.69
C GLN A 127 15.51 -4.73 32.46
N LYS A 128 16.41 -5.01 33.43
CA LYS A 128 17.29 -6.19 33.38
C LYS A 128 16.59 -7.48 33.83
N GLY A 129 15.37 -7.37 34.37
CA GLY A 129 14.59 -8.49 34.87
C GLY A 129 14.02 -9.36 33.76
N LYS A 130 13.89 -10.67 34.04
CA LYS A 130 13.41 -11.67 33.07
C LYS A 130 12.03 -11.36 32.49
N GLN A 131 11.13 -10.80 33.30
CA GLN A 131 9.77 -10.48 32.86
C GLN A 131 9.77 -9.39 31.80
N PHE A 132 10.56 -8.33 32.01
CA PHE A 132 10.68 -7.25 31.04
C PHE A 132 11.40 -7.70 29.77
N THR A 133 12.50 -8.45 29.89
CA THR A 133 13.21 -8.96 28.70
C THR A 133 12.31 -9.86 27.85
N HIS A 134 11.53 -10.73 28.48
CA HIS A 134 10.58 -11.59 27.77
C HIS A 134 9.52 -10.77 27.03
N TYR A 135 8.94 -9.76 27.68
CA TYR A 135 7.99 -8.84 27.05
C TYR A 135 8.60 -8.14 25.80
N ILE A 136 9.82 -7.61 25.91
CA ILE A 136 10.49 -6.95 24.78
C ILE A 136 10.75 -7.94 23.64
N GLU A 137 11.20 -9.16 23.92
CA GLU A 137 11.42 -10.19 22.91
C GLU A 137 10.12 -10.57 22.18
N GLU A 138 9.01 -10.74 22.90
CA GLU A 138 7.71 -11.03 22.29
C GLU A 138 7.21 -9.88 21.42
N ARG A 139 7.36 -8.64 21.91
CA ARG A 139 6.98 -7.43 21.16
C ARG A 139 7.80 -7.30 19.88
N ASP A 140 9.11 -7.47 19.96
CA ASP A 140 10.02 -7.32 18.82
C ASP A 140 9.78 -8.43 17.78
N LYS A 141 9.53 -9.66 18.24
CA LYS A 141 9.13 -10.77 17.35
C LYS A 141 7.82 -10.48 16.64
N TYR A 142 6.82 -9.98 17.36
CA TYR A 142 5.54 -9.60 16.77
C TYR A 142 5.69 -8.49 15.73
N ASN A 143 6.47 -7.45 16.05
CA ASN A 143 6.75 -6.34 15.14
C ASN A 143 7.48 -6.81 13.89
N TRP A 144 8.46 -7.71 14.04
CA TRP A 144 9.16 -8.33 12.92
C TRP A 144 8.21 -9.14 12.03
N ASP A 145 7.32 -9.95 12.61
CA ASP A 145 6.32 -10.73 11.87
C ASP A 145 5.36 -9.84 11.07
N ILE A 146 4.98 -8.67 11.60
CA ILE A 146 4.16 -7.69 10.87
C ILE A 146 4.95 -7.13 9.69
N GLN A 147 6.19 -6.70 9.92
CA GLN A 147 7.03 -6.12 8.87
C GLN A 147 7.30 -7.12 7.74
N ASP A 148 7.60 -8.38 8.08
CA ASP A 148 7.83 -9.44 7.11
C ASP A 148 6.59 -9.69 6.25
N LYS A 149 5.41 -9.81 6.86
CA LYS A 149 4.13 -9.97 6.14
C LYS A 149 3.81 -8.77 5.25
N LEU A 150 4.11 -7.56 5.70
CA LEU A 150 3.91 -6.36 4.89
C LEU A 150 4.82 -6.37 3.67
N GLN A 151 6.10 -6.71 3.85
CA GLN A 151 7.08 -6.82 2.78
C GLN A 151 6.72 -7.93 1.78
N GLU A 152 6.29 -9.10 2.27
CA GLU A 152 5.85 -10.21 1.42
C GLU A 152 4.65 -9.79 0.54
N ASN A 153 3.69 -9.07 1.10
CA ASN A 153 2.53 -8.55 0.36
C ASN A 153 2.92 -7.51 -0.70
N LEU A 154 3.87 -6.63 -0.40
CA LEU A 154 4.40 -5.66 -1.36
C LEU A 154 5.10 -6.37 -2.52
N ASN A 155 5.94 -7.37 -2.21
CA ASN A 155 6.63 -8.18 -3.22
C ASN A 155 5.63 -8.92 -4.12
N LYS A 156 4.61 -9.58 -3.54
CA LYS A 156 3.53 -10.25 -4.29
C LYS A 156 2.77 -9.30 -5.22
N LYS A 157 2.47 -8.09 -4.77
CA LYS A 157 1.82 -7.07 -5.63
C LYS A 157 2.73 -6.64 -6.78
N GLN A 158 4.02 -6.44 -6.51
CA GLN A 158 4.98 -6.02 -7.52
C GLN A 158 5.20 -7.13 -8.58
N THR A 159 5.30 -8.39 -8.17
CA THR A 159 5.44 -9.52 -9.11
C THR A 159 4.19 -9.68 -9.97
N ALA A 160 2.99 -9.59 -9.38
CA ALA A 160 1.74 -9.64 -10.13
C ALA A 160 1.62 -8.49 -11.14
N ALA A 161 2.04 -7.27 -10.77
CA ALA A 161 2.06 -6.12 -11.69
C ALA A 161 3.04 -6.33 -12.84
N LYS A 162 4.25 -6.82 -12.56
CA LYS A 162 5.27 -7.16 -13.59
C LYS A 162 4.75 -8.24 -14.53
N GLN A 163 4.09 -9.29 -14.03
CA GLN A 163 3.50 -10.34 -14.85
C GLN A 163 2.38 -9.81 -15.75
N LYS A 164 1.47 -8.99 -15.21
CA LYS A 164 0.40 -8.35 -16.00
C LYS A 164 0.97 -7.48 -17.12
N LYS A 165 2.01 -6.70 -16.84
CA LYS A 165 2.69 -5.87 -17.85
C LYS A 165 3.30 -6.75 -18.95
N ARG A 166 4.04 -7.80 -18.58
CA ARG A 166 4.63 -8.75 -19.55
C ARG A 166 3.57 -9.40 -20.44
N LEU A 167 2.43 -9.80 -19.88
CA LEU A 167 1.30 -10.35 -20.65
C LEU A 167 0.71 -9.33 -21.62
N ALA A 168 0.55 -8.07 -21.18
CA ALA A 168 0.06 -7.00 -22.05
C ALA A 168 1.03 -6.74 -23.22
N ASP A 169 2.34 -6.66 -22.92
CA ASP A 169 3.39 -6.45 -23.93
C ASP A 169 3.43 -7.61 -24.95
N ASP A 170 3.31 -8.87 -24.51
CA ASP A 170 3.24 -10.04 -25.39
C ASP A 170 1.98 -10.05 -26.28
N VAL A 171 0.83 -9.68 -25.71
CA VAL A 171 -0.41 -9.54 -26.49
C VAL A 171 -0.28 -8.46 -27.57
N GLU A 172 0.35 -7.33 -27.25
CA GLU A 172 0.56 -6.25 -28.20
C GLU A 172 1.56 -6.65 -29.30
N ALA A 173 2.66 -7.32 -28.94
CA ALA A 173 3.63 -7.85 -29.89
C ALA A 173 2.99 -8.86 -30.86
N ARG A 174 2.13 -9.75 -30.36
CA ARG A 174 1.38 -10.71 -31.21
C ARG A 174 0.41 -10.00 -32.15
N LYS A 175 -0.25 -8.92 -31.71
CA LYS A 175 -1.13 -8.12 -32.57
C LYS A 175 -0.35 -7.43 -33.70
N ARG A 176 0.82 -6.85 -33.39
CA ARG A 176 1.70 -6.22 -34.38
C ARG A 176 2.18 -7.23 -35.42
N LYS A 177 2.70 -8.39 -34.98
CA LYS A 177 3.12 -9.47 -35.87
C LYS A 177 2.00 -9.93 -36.82
N ARG A 178 0.77 -10.12 -36.30
CA ARG A 178 -0.38 -10.48 -37.15
C ARG A 178 -0.73 -9.40 -38.17
N ALA A 179 -0.60 -8.13 -37.82
CA ALA A 179 -0.84 -7.03 -38.74
C ALA A 179 0.22 -7.00 -39.85
N GLU A 180 1.49 -7.16 -39.49
CA GLU A 180 2.62 -7.27 -40.42
C GLU A 180 2.45 -8.47 -41.37
N ASP A 181 2.11 -9.65 -40.85
CA ASP A 181 1.86 -10.86 -41.65
C ASP A 181 0.71 -10.65 -42.65
N LYS A 182 -0.36 -9.93 -42.24
CA LYS A 182 -1.49 -9.62 -43.11
C LYS A 182 -1.10 -8.64 -44.21
N VAL A 183 -0.31 -7.61 -43.90
CA VAL A 183 0.21 -6.66 -44.89
C VAL A 183 1.10 -7.38 -45.90
N ALA A 184 2.05 -8.19 -45.42
CA ALA A 184 2.96 -8.95 -46.27
C ALA A 184 2.22 -9.93 -47.19
N LYS A 185 1.18 -10.60 -46.69
CA LYS A 185 0.32 -11.48 -47.51
C LYS A 185 -0.39 -10.69 -48.61
N ASN A 186 -1.04 -9.58 -48.27
CA ASN A 186 -1.74 -8.73 -49.24
C ASN A 186 -0.79 -8.18 -50.31
N GLU A 187 0.43 -7.80 -49.91
CA GLU A 187 1.44 -7.30 -50.83
C GLU A 187 1.93 -8.37 -51.81
N ARG A 188 2.13 -9.62 -51.36
CA ARG A 188 2.43 -10.75 -52.24
C ARG A 188 1.31 -11.02 -53.24
N GLU A 189 0.07 -11.05 -52.77
CA GLU A 189 -1.09 -11.26 -53.65
C GLU A 189 -1.25 -10.12 -54.68
N ALA A 190 -0.95 -8.87 -54.29
CA ALA A 190 -0.96 -7.74 -55.20
C ALA A 190 0.12 -7.86 -56.28
N ARG A 191 1.37 -8.17 -55.88
CA ARG A 191 2.48 -8.40 -56.81
C ARG A 191 2.20 -9.55 -57.78
N GLU A 192 1.60 -10.64 -57.30
CA GLU A 192 1.22 -11.77 -58.16
C GLU A 192 0.14 -11.40 -59.18
N LYS A 193 -0.88 -10.61 -58.76
CA LYS A 193 -1.92 -10.10 -59.66
C LYS A 193 -1.34 -9.16 -60.72
N GLU A 194 -0.42 -8.28 -60.32
CA GLU A 194 0.26 -7.37 -61.23
C GLU A 194 1.14 -8.12 -62.24
N ALA A 195 1.93 -9.10 -61.77
CA ALA A 195 2.72 -9.96 -62.65
C ALA A 195 1.86 -10.73 -63.66
N LYS A 196 0.70 -11.25 -63.23
CA LYS A 196 -0.27 -11.89 -64.13
C LYS A 196 -0.82 -10.92 -65.17
N ARG A 197 -1.13 -9.68 -64.79
CA ARG A 197 -1.59 -8.63 -65.72
C ARG A 197 -0.51 -8.27 -66.72
N GLN A 198 0.72 -8.05 -66.28
CA GLN A 198 1.85 -7.77 -67.16
C GLN A 198 2.09 -8.89 -68.15
N LYS A 199 2.08 -10.15 -67.68
CA LYS A 199 2.20 -11.32 -68.55
C LYS A 199 1.09 -11.36 -69.61
N TRP A 200 -0.16 -11.11 -69.22
CA TRP A 200 -1.27 -11.07 -70.17
C TRP A 200 -1.11 -9.99 -71.23
N ILE A 201 -0.63 -8.80 -70.86
CA ILE A 201 -0.37 -7.70 -71.81
C ILE A 201 0.71 -8.12 -72.82
N ILE A 202 1.80 -8.72 -72.36
CA ILE A 202 2.90 -9.19 -73.22
C ILE A 202 2.41 -10.30 -74.16
N ASP A 203 1.73 -11.32 -73.62
CA ASP A 203 1.20 -12.44 -74.42
C ASP A 203 0.17 -11.95 -75.46
N SER A 204 -0.68 -10.98 -75.09
CA SER A 204 -1.64 -10.35 -76.00
C SER A 204 -0.96 -9.56 -77.11
N ALA A 205 0.06 -8.75 -76.78
CA ALA A 205 0.82 -7.99 -77.77
C ALA A 205 1.52 -8.92 -78.78
N TYR A 206 2.15 -9.99 -78.29
CA TYR A 206 2.78 -11.01 -79.15
C TYR A 206 1.78 -11.66 -80.11
N LEU A 207 0.58 -12.00 -79.63
CA LEU A 207 -0.48 -12.56 -80.48
C LEU A 207 -0.99 -11.56 -81.53
N GLU A 208 -1.03 -10.28 -81.19
CA GLU A 208 -1.43 -9.23 -82.12
C GLU A 208 -0.37 -8.99 -83.19
N GLU A 209 0.92 -8.98 -82.84
CA GLU A 209 2.05 -8.93 -83.77
C GLU A 209 2.04 -10.12 -84.74
N GLN A 210 1.83 -11.34 -84.22
CA GLN A 210 1.67 -12.56 -85.03
C GLN A 210 0.51 -12.42 -86.03
N LYS A 211 -0.66 -11.93 -85.58
CA LYS A 211 -1.81 -11.69 -86.46
C LYS A 211 -1.54 -10.61 -87.50
N ALA A 212 -0.83 -9.55 -87.14
CA ALA A 212 -0.46 -8.48 -88.05
C ALA A 212 0.53 -8.97 -89.12
N PHE A 213 1.52 -9.77 -88.72
CA PHE A 213 2.46 -10.42 -89.64
C PHE A 213 1.75 -11.32 -90.65
N HIS A 214 0.86 -12.20 -90.19
CA HIS A 214 0.08 -13.06 -91.09
C HIS A 214 -0.89 -12.27 -91.99
N ARG A 215 -1.51 -11.18 -91.49
CA ARG A 215 -2.32 -10.28 -92.33
C ARG A 215 -1.50 -9.55 -93.38
N ALA A 216 -0.30 -9.09 -93.04
CA ALA A 216 0.61 -8.44 -93.98
C ALA A 216 1.12 -9.41 -95.05
N GLN A 217 1.44 -10.66 -94.69
CA GLN A 217 1.75 -11.71 -95.67
C GLN A 217 0.57 -12.00 -96.61
N ALA A 218 -0.65 -12.06 -96.08
CA ALA A 218 -1.85 -12.28 -96.89
C ALA A 218 -2.17 -11.09 -97.83
N ALA A 219 -1.85 -9.86 -97.42
CA ALA A 219 -2.03 -8.67 -98.26
C ALA A 219 -0.98 -8.56 -99.38
N GLN A 220 0.24 -9.06 -99.15
CA GLN A 220 1.30 -9.08 -100.17
C GLN A 220 1.06 -10.15 -101.25
N SER A 221 0.30 -11.21 -100.95
CA SER A 221 -0.14 -12.21 -101.94
C SER A 221 -1.37 -11.77 -102.75
N THR A 222 -1.96 -10.60 -102.46
CA THR A 222 -3.11 -10.01 -103.18
C THR A 222 -2.75 -8.69 -103.88
N VAL A 223 -1.62 -8.63 -104.60
CA VAL A 223 -1.37 -7.56 -105.58
C VAL A 223 -1.72 -8.09 -106.98
N PRO A 224 -2.70 -7.52 -107.70
CA PRO A 224 -3.03 -7.95 -109.05
C PRO A 224 -1.95 -7.47 -110.02
N GLY A 225 -1.30 -8.42 -110.72
CA GLY A 225 -0.37 -8.12 -111.80
C GLY A 225 -1.06 -7.39 -112.97
N PRO A 226 -0.35 -6.50 -113.68
CA PRO A 226 -0.96 -5.69 -114.72
C PRO A 226 -1.26 -6.59 -115.92
N SER A 227 -2.51 -6.60 -116.38
CA SER A 227 -2.88 -7.26 -117.64
C SER A 227 -3.35 -6.21 -118.64
N LYS A 228 -2.67 -6.29 -119.78
CA LYS A 228 -2.67 -5.51 -121.02
C LYS A 228 -4.04 -5.14 -121.58
#